data_AF-A0AAW4I5M1-F1
#
_entry.id   AF-A0AAW4I5M1-F1
#
_cell.length_a   1.000
_cell.length_b   1.000
_cell.length_c   1.000
_cell.angle_alpha   90.00
_cell.angle_beta   90.00
_cell.angle_gamma   90.00
#
_symmetry.space_group_name_H-M   'P 1'
#
loop_
_entity.id
_entity.type
_entity.pdbx_description
1 polymer ?
#
loop_
_entity_poly.entity_id
_entity_poly.type
_entity_poly.pdbx_seq_one_letter_code
_entity_poly.pdbx_strand_id
1 'polypeptide(L)'
;MNPFTKDIEALQREYTKCSSEMREWKTKLDWFDNFKPAPKKSNVQRLERELLEVTFRLRQAQQASAALDSSKKQLELEVAIGIDPRSWFSSERAVAKRKLADVQQKSAAQLSMIADIHTEITAVKAQVLEEAEAERRNQEEISRARAFDPLLAQSAIAAMQSILDRIEPQLANLRQRSNDLDKVLLEPLKSLRHKEAQRTMFLKNISRAEAFETALTRAASPREKAQIHARCEETFGVGKPASVLRQNRAELRRVDDAISKLQTRIDGLAKFASWDIRSIIIDANNLCYEGNSFLGLLALKALVPVLAQKYAVTLVFDATIRRKLGMSDRDIGGVFLGARVHIVASMRKADETVLSAAEDDNHSFVLSNDRFADYPEKLAVKEGRILRHEIVSPVIYIHELQIDAKFGCESLAQGGSA
;
A
#
# COMPACT_ATOMS: atom_id res chain seq x y z
N MET A 1 -4.11 17.61 4.62
CA MET A 1 -3.92 16.13 4.49
C MET A 1 -3.53 15.88 3.04
N ASN A 2 -2.58 14.99 2.76
CA ASN A 2 -2.14 14.72 1.39
C ASN A 2 -3.29 14.05 0.60
N PRO A 3 -3.74 14.62 -0.54
CA PRO A 3 -4.91 14.13 -1.27
C PRO A 3 -4.69 12.75 -1.90
N PHE A 4 -3.45 12.34 -2.14
CA PHE A 4 -3.15 11.08 -2.83
C PHE A 4 -3.19 9.86 -1.91
N THR A 5 -3.20 10.06 -0.58
CA THR A 5 -3.07 8.96 0.39
C THR A 5 -4.15 7.89 0.19
N LYS A 6 -5.41 8.29 0.02
CA LYS A 6 -6.52 7.34 -0.15
C LYS A 6 -6.42 6.53 -1.43
N ASP A 7 -6.03 7.17 -2.54
CA ASP A 7 -5.93 6.51 -3.85
C ASP A 7 -4.73 5.57 -3.88
N ILE A 8 -3.60 5.96 -3.28
CA ILE A 8 -2.44 5.09 -3.08
C ILE A 8 -2.82 3.86 -2.25
N GLU A 9 -3.54 4.03 -1.13
CA GLU A 9 -3.98 2.92 -0.29
C GLU A 9 -4.98 1.99 -1.02
N ALA A 10 -5.87 2.54 -1.85
CA ALA A 10 -6.80 1.75 -2.65
C ALA A 10 -6.06 0.91 -3.70
N LEU A 11 -5.21 1.52 -4.52
CA LEU A 11 -4.42 0.83 -5.54
C LEU A 11 -3.43 -0.16 -4.93
N GLN A 12 -2.83 0.16 -3.79
CA GLN A 12 -1.93 -0.76 -3.10
C GLN A 12 -2.65 -2.03 -2.61
N ARG A 13 -3.89 -1.89 -2.12
CA ARG A 13 -4.72 -3.04 -1.73
C ARG A 13 -5.05 -3.90 -2.93
N GLU A 14 -5.45 -3.29 -4.05
CA GLU A 14 -5.73 -4.00 -5.30
C GLU A 14 -4.49 -4.72 -5.84
N TYR A 15 -3.34 -4.04 -5.90
CA TYR A 15 -2.06 -4.61 -6.29
C TYR A 15 -1.69 -5.83 -5.41
N THR A 16 -1.81 -5.70 -4.09
CA THR A 16 -1.47 -6.77 -3.15
C THR A 16 -2.39 -7.98 -3.34
N LYS A 17 -3.69 -7.74 -3.54
CA LYS A 17 -4.67 -8.79 -3.82
C LYS A 17 -4.32 -9.53 -5.12
N CYS A 18 -4.21 -8.83 -6.24
CA CYS A 18 -3.88 -9.42 -7.54
C CYS A 18 -2.53 -10.16 -7.52
N SER A 19 -1.51 -9.59 -6.88
CA SER A 19 -0.20 -10.22 -6.73
C SER A 19 -0.27 -11.52 -5.92
N SER A 20 -1.07 -11.54 -4.84
CA SER A 20 -1.25 -12.74 -4.02
C SER A 20 -2.01 -13.85 -4.76
N GLU A 21 -3.09 -13.52 -5.46
CA GLU A 21 -3.88 -14.46 -6.26
C GLU A 21 -3.05 -15.02 -7.43
N MET A 22 -2.28 -14.17 -8.11
CA MET A 22 -1.36 -14.59 -9.18
C MET A 22 -0.28 -15.54 -8.65
N ARG A 23 0.27 -15.28 -7.46
CA ARG A 23 1.23 -16.18 -6.81
C ARG A 23 0.60 -17.54 -6.51
N GLU A 24 -0.64 -17.56 -6.01
CA GLU A 24 -1.36 -18.79 -5.74
C GLU A 24 -1.57 -19.63 -7.01
N TRP A 25 -1.99 -18.99 -8.12
CA TRP A 25 -2.13 -19.68 -9.40
C TRP A 25 -0.80 -20.21 -9.93
N LYS A 26 0.29 -19.43 -9.82
CA LYS A 26 1.63 -19.90 -10.18
C LYS A 26 2.05 -21.11 -9.34
N THR A 27 1.87 -21.07 -8.03
CA THR A 27 2.18 -22.22 -7.15
C THR A 27 1.38 -23.47 -7.54
N LYS A 28 0.09 -23.31 -7.89
CA LYS A 28 -0.75 -24.44 -8.34
C LYS A 28 -0.30 -25.00 -9.68
N LEU A 29 0.07 -24.13 -10.63
CA LEU A 29 0.57 -24.53 -11.94
C LEU A 29 1.94 -25.21 -11.83
N ASP A 30 2.87 -24.63 -11.06
CA ASP A 30 4.19 -25.22 -10.80
C ASP A 30 4.06 -26.60 -10.14
N TRP A 31 3.13 -26.76 -9.19
CA TRP A 31 2.83 -28.07 -8.60
C TRP A 31 2.36 -29.06 -9.66
N PHE A 32 1.45 -28.66 -10.55
CA PHE A 32 0.90 -29.52 -11.61
C PHE A 32 1.98 -29.91 -12.64
N ASP A 33 2.81 -28.97 -13.07
CA ASP A 33 3.87 -29.21 -14.05
C ASP A 33 4.96 -30.16 -13.52
N ASN A 34 5.18 -30.15 -12.21
CA ASN A 34 6.11 -31.05 -11.53
C ASN A 34 5.45 -32.34 -11.01
N PHE A 35 4.12 -32.48 -11.14
CA PHE A 35 3.42 -33.66 -10.66
C PHE A 35 3.74 -34.87 -11.55
N LYS A 36 4.48 -35.82 -10.98
CA LYS A 36 4.75 -37.12 -11.60
C LYS A 36 4.00 -38.19 -10.80
N PRO A 37 2.92 -38.79 -11.34
CA PRO A 37 2.24 -39.86 -10.63
C PRO A 37 3.23 -41.01 -10.42
N ALA A 38 3.40 -41.44 -9.17
CA ALA A 38 4.28 -42.55 -8.87
C ALA A 38 3.71 -43.81 -9.53
N PRO A 39 4.48 -44.54 -10.36
CA PRO A 39 4.08 -45.85 -10.88
C PRO A 39 4.28 -46.91 -9.78
N LYS A 40 3.63 -46.74 -8.62
CA LYS A 40 3.62 -47.77 -7.60
C LYS A 40 2.50 -48.76 -7.93
N LYS A 41 2.87 -50.00 -8.28
CA LYS A 41 1.93 -51.12 -8.22
C LYS A 41 1.56 -51.32 -6.76
N SER A 42 0.27 -51.17 -6.43
CA SER A 42 -0.23 -51.42 -5.08
C SER A 42 0.16 -52.82 -4.63
N ASN A 43 0.98 -52.90 -3.58
CA ASN A 43 1.34 -54.16 -2.93
C ASN A 43 0.35 -54.52 -1.81
N VAL A 44 -0.69 -53.70 -1.58
CA VAL A 44 -1.67 -53.89 -0.50
C VAL A 44 -2.29 -55.27 -0.61
N GLN A 45 -2.76 -55.68 -1.78
CA GLN A 45 -3.33 -57.02 -1.99
C GLN A 45 -2.34 -58.17 -1.72
N ARG A 46 -1.04 -57.96 -1.98
CA ARG A 46 -0.01 -58.95 -1.68
C ARG A 46 0.20 -59.06 -0.17
N LEU A 47 0.32 -57.94 0.52
CA LEU A 47 0.49 -57.87 1.97
C LEU A 47 -0.76 -58.36 2.72
N GLU A 48 -1.96 -58.12 2.20
CA GLU A 48 -3.21 -58.68 2.74
C GLU A 48 -3.24 -60.21 2.62
N ARG A 49 -2.77 -60.78 1.49
CA ARG A 49 -2.63 -62.24 1.34
C ARG A 49 -1.61 -62.82 2.31
N GLU A 50 -0.47 -62.15 2.48
CA GLU A 50 0.55 -62.53 3.46
C GLU A 50 0.00 -62.47 4.90
N LEU A 51 -0.77 -61.43 5.23
CA LEU A 51 -1.42 -61.33 6.53
C LEU A 51 -2.40 -62.49 6.78
N LEU A 52 -3.18 -62.87 5.76
CA LEU A 52 -4.08 -64.02 5.84
C LEU A 52 -3.31 -65.32 6.07
N GLU A 53 -2.19 -65.51 5.37
CA GLU A 53 -1.32 -66.68 5.52
C GLU A 53 -0.69 -66.77 6.91
N VAL A 54 -0.12 -65.67 7.41
CA VAL A 54 0.48 -65.61 8.76
C VAL A 54 -0.59 -65.85 9.83
N THR A 55 -1.78 -65.28 9.66
CA THR A 55 -2.91 -65.49 10.58
C THR A 55 -3.38 -66.94 10.58
N PHE A 56 -3.33 -67.62 9.43
CA PHE A 56 -3.63 -69.04 9.33
C PHE A 56 -2.57 -69.89 10.05
N ARG A 57 -1.28 -69.59 9.87
CA ARG A 57 -0.18 -70.22 10.61
C ARG A 57 -0.34 -70.06 12.13
N LEU A 58 -0.75 -68.88 12.59
CA LEU A 58 -1.05 -68.64 14.00
C LEU A 58 -2.14 -69.59 14.53
N ARG A 59 -3.25 -69.74 13.79
CA ARG A 59 -4.35 -70.62 14.19
C ARG A 59 -3.90 -72.08 14.29
N GLN A 60 -3.10 -72.56 13.34
CA GLN A 60 -2.54 -73.91 13.41
C GLN A 60 -1.61 -74.08 14.61
N ALA A 61 -0.73 -73.10 14.87
CA ALA A 61 0.18 -73.14 16.01
C ALA A 61 -0.58 -73.14 17.36
N GLN A 62 -1.66 -72.37 17.46
CA GLN A 62 -2.56 -72.34 18.62
C GLN A 62 -3.30 -73.68 18.82
N GLN A 63 -3.77 -74.31 17.75
CA GLN A 63 -4.39 -75.64 17.83
C GLN A 63 -3.39 -76.71 18.31
N ALA A 64 -2.17 -76.68 17.79
CA ALA A 64 -1.10 -77.58 18.23
C ALA A 64 -0.72 -77.33 19.70
N SER A 65 -0.67 -76.07 20.15
CA SER A 65 -0.45 -75.72 21.56
C SER A 65 -1.57 -76.25 22.46
N ALA A 66 -2.83 -76.13 22.04
CA ALA A 66 -3.96 -76.66 22.79
C ALA A 66 -3.91 -78.20 22.92
N ALA A 67 -3.49 -78.90 21.86
CA ALA A 67 -3.25 -80.33 21.90
C ALA A 67 -2.12 -80.71 22.88
N LEU A 68 -1.00 -79.98 22.85
CA LEU A 68 0.12 -80.18 23.79
C LEU A 68 -0.29 -79.90 25.25
N ASP A 69 -1.09 -78.87 25.50
CA ASP A 69 -1.60 -78.56 26.84
C ASP A 69 -2.54 -79.64 27.37
N SER A 70 -3.37 -80.24 26.50
CA SER A 70 -4.22 -81.37 26.89
C SER A 70 -3.41 -82.61 27.25
N SER A 71 -2.35 -82.91 26.49
CA SER A 71 -1.42 -84.01 26.77
C SER A 71 -0.61 -83.76 28.04
N LYS A 72 -0.17 -82.52 28.27
CA LYS A 72 0.51 -82.10 29.51
C LYS A 72 -0.37 -82.35 30.74
N LYS A 73 -1.63 -81.93 30.71
CA LYS A 73 -2.59 -82.16 31.81
C LYS A 73 -2.80 -83.64 32.12
N GLN A 74 -2.88 -84.48 31.08
CA GLN A 74 -2.98 -85.94 31.26
C GLN A 74 -1.72 -86.52 31.92
N LEU A 75 -0.53 -86.13 31.45
CA LEU A 75 0.75 -86.58 32.02
C LEU A 75 0.99 -86.05 33.44
N GLU A 76 0.51 -84.85 33.76
CA GLU A 76 0.56 -84.28 35.13
C GLU A 76 -0.26 -85.11 36.12
N LEU A 77 -1.44 -85.61 35.69
CA LEU A 77 -2.26 -86.53 36.48
C LEU A 77 -1.57 -87.89 36.67
N GLU A 78 -0.88 -88.41 35.65
CA GLU A 78 -0.12 -89.67 35.74
C GLU A 78 1.14 -89.56 36.62
N VAL A 79 1.74 -88.38 36.75
CA VAL A 79 2.95 -88.13 37.55
C VAL A 79 2.63 -87.77 39.02
N ALA A 80 1.38 -87.40 39.30
CA ALA A 80 0.91 -86.98 40.63
C ALA A 80 1.24 -88.01 41.73
N ILE A 81 1.61 -87.51 42.91
CA ILE A 81 1.96 -88.36 44.05
C ILE A 81 0.67 -88.96 44.61
N GLY A 82 0.44 -90.25 44.35
CA GLY A 82 -0.54 -91.05 45.10
C GLY A 82 -0.05 -91.34 46.52
N ILE A 83 -0.91 -91.96 47.33
CA ILE A 83 -0.63 -92.27 48.75
C ILE A 83 0.39 -93.43 48.91
N ASP A 84 0.68 -94.20 47.85
CA ASP A 84 1.57 -95.37 47.88
C ASP A 84 3.06 -95.04 47.68
N PRO A 85 3.94 -95.23 48.67
CA PRO A 85 5.38 -94.94 48.60
C PRO A 85 6.15 -95.79 47.56
N ARG A 86 5.66 -96.97 47.19
CA ARG A 86 6.35 -97.86 46.22
C ARG A 86 6.22 -97.35 44.79
N SER A 87 5.12 -96.67 44.48
CA SER A 87 4.91 -95.99 43.21
C SER A 87 5.82 -94.77 43.03
N TRP A 88 6.40 -94.25 44.13
CA TRP A 88 7.18 -93.01 44.07
C TRP A 88 8.52 -93.17 43.35
N PHE A 89 9.08 -94.39 43.35
CA PHE A 89 10.34 -94.77 42.72
C PHE A 89 10.17 -95.75 41.54
N SER A 90 8.95 -95.91 41.00
CA SER A 90 8.72 -96.82 39.87
C SER A 90 9.35 -96.31 38.58
N SER A 91 9.79 -97.24 37.73
CA SER A 91 10.32 -96.96 36.39
C SER A 91 9.26 -96.27 35.51
N GLU A 92 8.00 -96.64 35.67
CA GLU A 92 6.84 -96.05 34.98
C GLU A 92 6.70 -94.55 35.29
N ARG A 93 6.83 -94.17 36.57
CA ARG A 93 6.80 -92.77 36.99
C ARG A 93 8.01 -91.98 36.50
N ALA A 94 9.19 -92.59 36.49
CA ALA A 94 10.40 -91.98 35.93
C ALA A 94 10.25 -91.73 34.41
N VAL A 95 9.62 -92.64 33.68
CA VAL A 95 9.30 -92.48 32.25
C VAL A 95 8.24 -91.39 32.05
N ALA A 96 7.17 -91.36 32.86
CA ALA A 96 6.13 -90.33 32.80
C ALA A 96 6.69 -88.93 33.12
N LYS A 97 7.61 -88.80 34.09
CA LYS A 97 8.34 -87.55 34.37
C LYS A 97 9.18 -87.08 33.19
N ARG A 98 9.89 -87.99 32.49
CA ARG A 98 10.66 -87.65 31.29
C ARG A 98 9.75 -87.20 30.14
N LYS A 99 8.62 -87.91 29.93
CA LYS A 99 7.61 -87.51 28.94
C LYS A 99 7.00 -86.16 29.26
N LEU A 100 6.69 -85.89 30.52
CA LEU A 100 6.17 -84.61 30.97
C LEU A 100 7.19 -83.48 30.72
N ALA A 101 8.47 -83.69 31.03
CA ALA A 101 9.53 -82.72 30.76
C ALA A 101 9.69 -82.43 29.25
N ASP A 102 9.61 -83.46 28.41
CA ASP A 102 9.64 -83.31 26.93
C ASP A 102 8.43 -82.54 26.40
N VAL A 103 7.22 -82.84 26.89
CA VAL A 103 5.99 -82.11 26.53
C VAL A 103 6.03 -80.66 27.04
N GLN A 104 6.59 -80.42 28.23
CA GLN A 104 6.78 -79.07 28.77
C GLN A 104 7.76 -78.26 27.92
N GLN A 105 8.87 -78.87 27.48
CA GLN A 105 9.82 -78.23 26.57
C GLN A 105 9.18 -77.92 25.21
N LYS A 106 8.42 -78.87 24.65
CA LYS A 106 7.68 -78.66 23.39
C LYS A 106 6.60 -77.60 23.50
N SER A 107 5.86 -77.55 24.61
CA SER A 107 4.85 -76.51 24.90
C SER A 107 5.50 -75.13 25.01
N ALA A 108 6.64 -75.02 25.72
CA ALA A 108 7.39 -73.76 25.81
C ALA A 108 7.92 -73.29 24.44
N ALA A 109 8.45 -74.20 23.62
CA ALA A 109 8.87 -73.89 22.25
C ALA A 109 7.69 -73.45 21.37
N GLN A 110 6.53 -74.09 21.52
CA GLN A 110 5.31 -73.75 20.78
C GLN A 110 4.77 -72.37 21.19
N LEU A 111 4.83 -72.01 22.46
CA LEU A 111 4.44 -70.68 22.96
C LEU A 111 5.39 -69.60 22.43
N SER A 112 6.70 -69.87 22.37
CA SER A 112 7.67 -68.97 21.73
C SER A 112 7.32 -68.75 20.26
N MET A 113 7.05 -69.82 19.51
CA MET A 113 6.63 -69.75 18.10
C MET A 113 5.35 -68.93 17.92
N ILE A 114 4.36 -69.07 18.82
CA ILE A 114 3.13 -68.27 18.79
C ILE A 114 3.43 -66.78 19.03
N ALA A 115 4.36 -66.46 19.92
CA ALA A 115 4.77 -65.07 20.16
C ALA A 115 5.48 -64.48 18.93
N ASP A 116 6.35 -65.25 18.29
CA ASP A 116 7.04 -64.85 17.06
C ASP A 116 6.05 -64.62 15.90
N ILE A 117 5.04 -65.48 15.74
CA ILE A 117 3.99 -65.28 14.74
C ILE A 117 3.15 -64.03 15.06
N HIS A 118 2.89 -63.71 16.33
CA HIS A 118 2.19 -62.47 16.69
C HIS A 118 3.00 -61.23 16.30
N THR A 119 4.34 -61.24 16.50
CA THR A 119 5.18 -60.12 16.09
C THR A 119 5.20 -59.97 14.57
N GLU A 120 5.27 -61.08 13.82
CA GLU A 120 5.14 -61.12 12.36
C GLU A 120 3.80 -60.50 11.91
N ILE A 121 2.67 -60.89 12.52
CA ILE A 121 1.35 -60.30 12.23
C ILE A 121 1.34 -58.79 12.47
N THR A 122 1.90 -58.32 13.58
CA THR A 122 1.93 -56.88 13.86
C THR A 122 2.77 -56.11 12.85
N ALA A 123 3.90 -56.67 12.41
CA ALA A 123 4.76 -56.06 11.40
C ALA A 123 4.05 -56.00 10.04
N VAL A 124 3.46 -57.11 9.58
CA VAL A 124 2.73 -57.15 8.30
C VAL A 124 1.51 -56.19 8.34
N LYS A 125 0.77 -56.13 9.45
CA LYS A 125 -0.35 -55.16 9.61
C LYS A 125 0.12 -53.71 9.50
N ALA A 126 1.25 -53.36 10.10
CA ALA A 126 1.79 -52.02 10.02
C ALA A 126 2.15 -51.65 8.56
N GLN A 127 2.76 -52.57 7.83
CA GLN A 127 3.09 -52.37 6.41
C GLN A 127 1.84 -52.24 5.53
N VAL A 128 0.79 -53.03 5.78
CA VAL A 128 -0.50 -52.90 5.07
C VAL A 128 -1.08 -51.49 5.27
N LEU A 129 -1.08 -50.99 6.51
CA LEU A 129 -1.63 -49.67 6.82
C LEU A 129 -0.83 -48.55 6.14
N GLU A 130 0.50 -48.60 6.22
CA GLU A 130 1.38 -47.62 5.60
C GLU A 130 1.19 -47.57 4.07
N GLU A 131 1.16 -48.73 3.41
CA GLU A 131 1.00 -48.80 1.96
C GLU A 131 -0.40 -48.36 1.53
N ALA A 132 -1.45 -48.70 2.30
CA ALA A 132 -2.82 -48.25 2.04
C ALA A 132 -2.97 -46.74 2.18
N GLU A 133 -2.34 -46.12 3.18
CA GLU A 133 -2.32 -44.66 3.32
C GLU A 133 -1.57 -43.99 2.17
N ALA A 134 -0.43 -44.54 1.76
CA ALA A 134 0.34 -44.04 0.63
C ALA A 134 -0.47 -44.13 -0.68
N GLU A 135 -1.19 -45.23 -0.90
CA GLU A 135 -2.09 -45.41 -2.04
C GLU A 135 -3.23 -44.39 -2.01
N ARG A 136 -3.86 -44.17 -0.86
CA ARG A 136 -4.91 -43.15 -0.70
C ARG A 136 -4.39 -41.75 -1.05
N ARG A 137 -3.23 -41.35 -0.50
CA ARG A 137 -2.62 -40.03 -0.79
C ARG A 137 -2.30 -39.88 -2.28
N ASN A 138 -1.72 -40.91 -2.91
CA ASN A 138 -1.43 -40.90 -4.34
C ASN A 138 -2.72 -40.76 -5.17
N GLN A 139 -3.80 -41.44 -4.77
CA GLN A 139 -5.09 -41.35 -5.46
C GLN A 139 -5.75 -39.98 -5.30
N GLU A 140 -5.62 -39.35 -4.13
CA GLU A 140 -6.06 -37.97 -3.89
C GLU A 140 -5.28 -36.98 -4.76
N GLU A 141 -3.95 -37.12 -4.86
CA GLU A 141 -3.11 -36.27 -5.72
C GLU A 141 -3.42 -36.46 -7.21
N ILE A 142 -3.61 -37.70 -7.67
CA ILE A 142 -4.05 -37.99 -9.05
C ILE A 142 -5.41 -37.37 -9.33
N SER A 143 -6.35 -37.47 -8.39
CA SER A 143 -7.68 -36.87 -8.52
C SER A 143 -7.60 -35.35 -8.59
N ARG A 144 -6.76 -34.73 -7.77
CA ARG A 144 -6.47 -33.29 -7.81
C ARG A 144 -5.86 -32.87 -9.14
N ALA A 145 -4.90 -33.64 -9.67
CA ALA A 145 -4.27 -33.34 -10.96
C ALA A 145 -5.27 -33.46 -12.12
N ARG A 146 -6.15 -34.47 -12.10
CA ARG A 146 -7.22 -34.62 -13.09
C ARG A 146 -8.26 -33.51 -13.06
N ALA A 147 -8.53 -32.95 -11.88
CA ALA A 147 -9.47 -31.85 -11.71
C ALA A 147 -8.84 -30.47 -11.98
N PHE A 148 -7.51 -30.38 -12.10
CA PHE A 148 -6.82 -29.13 -12.34
C PHE A 148 -6.84 -28.77 -13.83
N ASP A 149 -7.29 -27.55 -14.16
CA ASP A 149 -7.29 -27.02 -15.51
C ASP A 149 -6.08 -26.07 -15.69
N PRO A 150 -5.02 -26.50 -16.39
CA PRO A 150 -3.83 -25.67 -16.61
C PRO A 150 -4.12 -24.47 -17.51
N LEU A 151 -5.07 -24.57 -18.46
CA LEU A 151 -5.41 -23.46 -19.34
C LEU A 151 -6.15 -22.36 -18.56
N LEU A 152 -7.06 -22.75 -17.66
CA LEU A 152 -7.70 -21.83 -16.73
C LEU A 152 -6.66 -21.13 -15.86
N ALA A 153 -5.72 -21.86 -15.28
CA ALA A 153 -4.66 -21.29 -14.45
C ALA A 153 -3.77 -20.30 -15.23
N GLN A 154 -3.35 -20.65 -16.45
CA GLN A 154 -2.58 -19.76 -17.33
C GLN A 154 -3.37 -18.50 -17.70
N SER A 155 -4.65 -18.64 -18.03
CA SER A 155 -5.52 -17.50 -18.35
C SER A 155 -5.70 -16.56 -17.14
N ALA A 156 -5.86 -17.12 -15.93
CA ALA A 156 -5.94 -16.35 -14.70
C ALA A 156 -4.63 -15.60 -14.40
N ILE A 157 -3.47 -16.25 -14.57
CA ILE A 157 -2.15 -15.60 -14.43
C ILE A 157 -2.01 -14.45 -15.41
N ALA A 158 -2.36 -14.66 -16.69
CA ALA A 158 -2.27 -13.62 -17.72
C ALA A 158 -3.20 -12.43 -17.43
N ALA A 159 -4.44 -12.70 -17.00
CA ALA A 159 -5.39 -11.65 -16.63
C ALA A 159 -4.89 -10.82 -15.42
N MET A 160 -4.37 -11.49 -14.39
CA MET A 160 -3.81 -10.80 -13.22
C MET A 160 -2.55 -10.00 -13.57
N GLN A 161 -1.68 -10.54 -14.44
CA GLN A 161 -0.50 -9.82 -14.92
C GLN A 161 -0.90 -8.54 -15.66
N SER A 162 -1.91 -8.60 -16.55
CA SER A 162 -2.41 -7.41 -17.25
C SER A 162 -2.95 -6.34 -16.29
N ILE A 163 -3.60 -6.75 -15.20
CA ILE A 163 -4.06 -5.83 -14.15
C ILE A 163 -2.87 -5.19 -13.43
N LEU A 164 -1.85 -5.98 -13.07
CA LEU A 164 -0.63 -5.47 -12.43
C LEU A 164 0.12 -4.49 -13.34
N ASP A 165 0.29 -4.81 -14.62
CA ASP A 165 0.94 -3.96 -15.63
C ASP A 165 0.23 -2.61 -15.78
N ARG A 166 -1.08 -2.55 -15.51
CA ARG A 166 -1.86 -1.30 -15.49
C ARG A 166 -1.71 -0.52 -14.18
N ILE A 167 -1.79 -1.20 -13.04
CA ILE A 167 -1.80 -0.56 -11.71
C ILE A 167 -0.42 -0.05 -11.32
N GLU A 168 0.64 -0.79 -11.64
CA GLU A 168 2.01 -0.47 -11.25
C GLU A 168 2.47 0.93 -11.70
N PRO A 169 2.34 1.33 -12.98
CA PRO A 169 2.70 2.69 -13.41
C PRO A 169 1.82 3.78 -12.77
N GLN A 170 0.52 3.50 -12.56
CA GLN A 170 -0.40 4.45 -11.90
C GLN A 170 0.03 4.69 -10.45
N LEU A 171 0.37 3.62 -9.74
CA LEU A 171 0.81 3.66 -8.35
C LEU A 171 2.17 4.35 -8.22
N ALA A 172 3.10 4.10 -9.14
CA ALA A 172 4.38 4.81 -9.21
C ALA A 172 4.19 6.32 -9.44
N ASN A 173 3.32 6.71 -10.38
CA ASN A 173 3.01 8.11 -10.64
C ASN A 173 2.39 8.82 -9.43
N LEU A 174 1.39 8.20 -8.79
CA LEU A 174 0.74 8.78 -7.60
C LEU A 174 1.70 8.92 -6.42
N ARG A 175 2.58 7.93 -6.19
CA ARG A 175 3.62 8.02 -5.16
C ARG A 175 4.58 9.16 -5.44
N GLN A 176 5.00 9.34 -6.69
CA GLN A 176 5.87 10.44 -7.06
C GLN A 176 5.18 11.80 -6.78
N ARG A 177 3.94 11.97 -7.23
CA ARG A 177 3.14 13.19 -6.96
C ARG A 177 2.95 13.44 -5.46
N SER A 178 2.72 12.39 -4.68
CA SER A 178 2.64 12.48 -3.21
C SER A 178 3.93 12.97 -2.60
N ASN A 179 5.06 12.38 -2.97
CA ASN A 179 6.37 12.77 -2.46
C ASN A 179 6.72 14.21 -2.81
N ASP A 180 6.41 14.65 -4.03
CA ASP A 180 6.66 16.02 -4.46
C ASP A 180 5.78 17.02 -3.71
N LEU A 181 4.50 16.70 -3.48
CA LEU A 181 3.65 17.52 -2.61
C LEU A 181 4.16 17.57 -1.17
N ASP A 182 4.57 16.44 -0.59
CA ASP A 182 5.05 16.39 0.79
C ASP A 182 6.32 17.25 0.98
N LYS A 183 7.23 17.25 0.00
CA LYS A 183 8.40 18.16 -0.02
C LYS A 183 7.98 19.63 0.01
N VAL A 184 7.01 19.99 -0.83
CA VAL A 184 6.48 21.35 -0.93
C VAL A 184 5.77 21.80 0.33
N LEU A 185 5.02 20.90 0.98
CA LEU A 185 4.24 21.20 2.18
C LEU A 185 5.07 21.25 3.46
N LEU A 186 6.31 20.75 3.45
CA LEU A 186 7.15 20.60 4.64
C LEU A 186 7.30 21.91 5.43
N GLU A 187 7.76 22.98 4.78
CA GLU A 187 8.01 24.28 5.43
C GLU A 187 6.72 25.01 5.82
N PRO A 188 5.66 25.07 4.99
CA PRO A 188 4.36 25.59 5.40
C PRO A 188 3.78 24.88 6.63
N LEU A 189 3.84 23.54 6.68
CA LEU A 189 3.32 22.78 7.83
C LEU A 189 4.14 23.01 9.09
N LYS A 190 5.47 23.09 8.98
CA LYS A 190 6.35 23.43 10.10
C LYS A 190 6.05 24.83 10.63
N SER A 191 5.85 25.80 9.74
CA SER A 191 5.47 27.17 10.09
C SER A 191 4.11 27.21 10.79
N LEU A 192 3.11 26.47 10.28
CA LEU A 192 1.79 26.36 10.90
C LEU A 192 1.88 25.82 12.34
N ARG A 193 2.61 24.72 12.56
CA ARG A 193 2.83 24.16 13.90
C ARG A 193 3.46 25.16 14.86
N HIS A 194 4.44 25.94 14.39
CA HIS A 194 5.06 26.97 15.21
C HIS A 194 4.06 28.08 15.59
N LYS A 195 3.22 28.53 14.65
CA LYS A 195 2.18 29.53 14.91
C LYS A 195 1.09 29.00 15.85
N GLU A 196 0.68 27.75 15.73
CA GLU A 196 -0.28 27.11 16.64
C GLU A 196 0.28 26.99 18.08
N ALA A 197 1.58 26.73 18.22
CA ALA A 197 2.25 26.77 19.51
C ALA A 197 2.25 28.19 20.11
N GLN A 198 2.55 29.22 19.30
CA GLN A 198 2.46 30.63 19.72
C GLN A 198 1.03 31.01 20.13
N ARG A 199 0.02 30.57 19.37
CA ARG A 199 -1.40 30.78 19.69
C ARG A 199 -1.75 30.20 21.06
N THR A 200 -1.36 28.95 21.31
CA THR A 200 -1.59 28.27 22.59
C THR A 200 -0.92 29.01 23.74
N MET A 201 0.31 29.50 23.54
CA MET A 201 1.02 30.32 24.53
C MET A 201 0.26 31.61 24.85
N PHE A 202 -0.18 32.36 23.83
CA PHE A 202 -0.93 33.61 24.04
C PHE A 202 -2.27 33.38 24.75
N LEU A 203 -3.00 32.32 24.41
CA LEU A 203 -4.24 31.94 25.11
C LEU A 203 -3.99 31.64 26.58
N LYS A 204 -2.92 30.91 26.90
CA LYS A 204 -2.52 30.63 28.29
C LYS A 204 -2.17 31.91 29.06
N ASN A 205 -1.46 32.84 28.42
CA ASN A 205 -1.12 34.13 29.02
C ASN A 205 -2.35 35.00 29.27
N ILE A 206 -3.30 35.03 28.33
CA ILE A 206 -4.57 35.74 28.48
C ILE A 206 -5.33 35.18 29.68
N SER A 207 -5.52 33.86 29.76
CA SER A 207 -6.22 33.22 30.88
C SER A 207 -5.58 33.55 32.24
N ARG A 208 -4.24 33.53 32.32
CA ARG A 208 -3.51 33.92 33.54
C ARG A 208 -3.68 35.40 33.88
N ALA A 209 -3.64 36.29 32.89
CA ALA A 209 -3.84 37.72 33.11
C ALA A 209 -5.30 38.06 33.50
N GLU A 210 -6.29 37.33 32.99
CA GLU A 210 -7.70 37.44 33.41
C GLU A 210 -7.90 37.00 34.87
N ALA A 211 -7.15 35.99 35.34
CA ALA A 211 -7.14 35.62 36.74
C ALA A 211 -6.60 36.74 37.65
N PHE A 212 -5.55 37.46 37.21
CA PHE A 212 -5.04 38.63 37.93
C PHE A 212 -6.05 39.80 37.94
N GLU A 213 -6.73 40.10 36.83
CA GLU A 213 -7.81 41.12 36.79
C GLU A 213 -8.97 40.77 37.73
N THR A 214 -9.36 39.50 37.74
CA THR A 214 -10.41 38.99 38.65
C THR A 214 -9.98 39.15 40.11
N ALA A 215 -8.73 38.84 40.43
CA ALA A 215 -8.17 39.02 41.77
C ALA A 215 -8.11 40.51 42.17
N LEU A 216 -7.72 41.41 41.25
CA LEU A 216 -7.68 42.86 41.51
C LEU A 216 -9.06 43.42 41.83
N THR A 217 -10.09 42.93 41.13
CA THR A 217 -11.49 43.34 41.35
C THR A 217 -12.00 42.89 42.73
N ARG A 218 -11.54 41.73 43.21
CA ARG A 218 -11.95 41.15 44.50
C ARG A 218 -11.12 41.61 45.70
N ALA A 219 -9.96 42.23 45.46
CA ALA A 219 -9.05 42.66 46.52
C ALA A 219 -9.69 43.74 47.41
N ALA A 220 -9.68 43.50 48.73
CA ALA A 220 -10.33 44.34 49.73
C ALA A 220 -9.45 45.52 50.15
N SER A 221 -8.13 45.45 49.92
CA SER A 221 -7.18 46.46 50.39
C SER A 221 -6.19 46.93 49.32
N PRO A 222 -5.65 48.16 49.43
CA PRO A 222 -4.57 48.64 48.56
C PRO A 222 -3.32 47.75 48.61
N ARG A 223 -3.04 47.14 49.77
CA ARG A 223 -1.90 46.24 49.96
C ARG A 223 -2.06 44.94 49.16
N GLU A 224 -3.25 44.34 49.15
CA GLU A 224 -3.57 43.16 48.32
C GLU A 224 -3.45 43.48 46.83
N LYS A 225 -3.97 44.65 46.40
CA LYS A 225 -3.83 45.10 45.00
C LYS A 225 -2.35 45.25 44.61
N ALA A 226 -1.52 45.82 45.48
CA ALA A 226 -0.09 45.93 45.25
C ALA A 226 0.61 44.56 45.12
N GLN A 227 0.23 43.57 45.95
CA GLN A 227 0.75 42.20 45.84
C GLN A 227 0.36 41.52 44.53
N ILE A 228 -0.87 41.74 44.05
CA ILE A 228 -1.34 41.19 42.76
C ILE A 228 -0.58 41.83 41.59
N HIS A 229 -0.36 43.15 41.63
CA HIS A 229 0.46 43.84 40.64
C HIS A 229 1.91 43.32 40.61
N ALA A 230 2.53 43.11 41.79
CA ALA A 230 3.88 42.56 41.88
C ALA A 230 3.98 41.13 41.32
N ARG A 231 2.99 40.25 41.61
CA ARG A 231 2.94 38.89 41.03
C ARG A 231 2.73 38.91 39.51
N CYS A 232 1.94 39.86 39.01
CA CYS A 232 1.76 40.06 37.58
C CYS A 232 3.08 40.50 36.91
N GLU A 233 3.81 41.40 37.57
CA GLU A 233 5.13 41.87 37.13
C GLU A 233 6.17 40.75 37.12
N GLU A 234 6.21 39.91 38.14
CA GLU A 234 7.09 38.73 38.19
C GLU A 234 6.78 37.74 37.05
N THR A 235 5.49 37.53 36.74
CA THR A 235 5.06 36.57 35.73
C THR A 235 5.27 37.06 34.29
N PHE A 236 5.03 38.35 34.04
CA PHE A 236 4.92 38.92 32.68
C PHE A 236 5.88 40.08 32.41
N GLY A 237 6.67 40.52 33.39
CA GLY A 237 7.50 41.73 33.31
C GLY A 237 6.71 43.04 33.32
N VAL A 238 5.39 42.98 33.50
CA VAL A 238 4.49 44.14 33.47
C VAL A 238 3.49 44.03 34.62
N GLY A 239 3.56 44.96 35.57
CA GLY A 239 2.70 44.92 36.75
C GLY A 239 1.22 45.20 36.50
N LYS A 240 0.80 45.60 35.29
CA LYS A 240 -0.59 45.95 34.94
C LYS A 240 -1.26 44.82 34.13
N PRO A 241 -2.14 43.98 34.71
CA PRO A 241 -2.76 42.86 33.99
C PRO A 241 -3.55 43.29 32.75
N ALA A 242 -4.28 44.41 32.79
CA ALA A 242 -4.96 44.97 31.61
C ALA A 242 -4.02 45.27 30.43
N SER A 243 -2.79 45.71 30.70
CA SER A 243 -1.78 45.95 29.66
C SER A 243 -1.32 44.63 29.04
N VAL A 244 -1.08 43.62 29.87
CA VAL A 244 -0.74 42.25 29.44
C VAL A 244 -1.86 41.68 28.56
N LEU A 245 -3.13 41.83 28.98
CA LEU A 245 -4.28 41.39 28.20
C LEU A 245 -4.36 42.07 26.83
N ARG A 246 -4.22 43.40 26.79
CA ARG A 246 -4.26 44.16 25.54
C ARG A 246 -3.18 43.70 24.57
N GLN A 247 -1.94 43.53 25.05
CA GLN A 247 -0.81 43.07 24.24
C GLN A 247 -1.04 41.65 23.73
N ASN A 248 -1.34 40.70 24.61
CA ASN A 248 -1.52 39.30 24.21
C ASN A 248 -2.74 39.11 23.29
N ARG A 249 -3.83 39.87 23.46
CA ARG A 249 -4.98 39.84 22.54
C ARG A 249 -4.66 40.45 21.17
N ALA A 250 -3.77 41.45 21.10
CA ALA A 250 -3.31 41.99 19.83
C ALA A 250 -2.41 40.99 19.09
N GLU A 251 -1.46 40.35 19.78
CA GLU A 251 -0.61 39.32 19.19
C GLU A 251 -1.39 38.07 18.80
N LEU A 252 -2.36 37.65 19.61
CA LEU A 252 -3.24 36.52 19.29
C LEU A 252 -3.96 36.74 17.95
N ARG A 253 -4.54 37.92 17.74
CA ARG A 253 -5.19 38.27 16.46
C ARG A 253 -4.22 38.19 15.27
N ARG A 254 -3.00 38.71 15.42
CA ARG A 254 -1.97 38.62 14.36
C ARG A 254 -1.57 37.18 14.06
N VAL A 255 -1.45 36.34 15.10
CA VAL A 255 -1.13 34.91 14.93
C VAL A 255 -2.29 34.17 14.27
N ASP A 256 -3.53 34.43 14.68
CA ASP A 256 -4.72 33.83 14.08
C ASP A 256 -4.84 34.20 12.59
N ASP A 257 -4.63 35.47 12.23
CA ASP A 257 -4.59 35.93 10.83
C ASP A 257 -3.47 35.23 10.04
N ALA A 258 -2.29 35.07 10.63
CA ALA A 258 -1.17 34.38 10.01
C ALA A 258 -1.45 32.88 9.81
N ILE A 259 -2.10 32.22 10.79
CA ILE A 259 -2.55 30.82 10.70
C ILE A 259 -3.54 30.68 9.55
N SER A 260 -4.55 31.55 9.46
CA SER A 260 -5.56 31.51 8.40
C SER A 260 -4.94 31.66 7.00
N LYS A 261 -3.99 32.58 6.82
CA LYS A 261 -3.24 32.75 5.57
C LYS A 261 -2.40 31.52 5.22
N LEU A 262 -1.71 30.93 6.21
CA LEU A 262 -0.91 29.72 6.03
C LEU A 262 -1.80 28.51 5.66
N GLN A 263 -2.94 28.34 6.32
CA GLN A 263 -3.91 27.29 6.00
C GLN A 263 -4.43 27.43 4.56
N THR A 264 -4.85 28.64 4.18
CA THR A 264 -5.28 28.93 2.80
C THR A 264 -4.20 28.57 1.77
N ARG A 265 -2.93 28.89 2.06
CA ARG A 265 -1.80 28.51 1.19
C ARG A 265 -1.61 27.00 1.12
N ILE A 266 -1.67 26.29 2.25
CA ILE A 266 -1.51 24.83 2.31
C ILE A 266 -2.64 24.14 1.53
N ASP A 267 -3.87 24.58 1.71
CA ASP A 267 -5.03 24.05 1.00
C ASP A 267 -4.93 24.31 -0.50
N GLY A 268 -4.46 25.51 -0.90
CA GLY A 268 -4.18 25.85 -2.28
C GLY A 268 -3.14 24.91 -2.92
N LEU A 269 -2.02 24.65 -2.23
CA LEU A 269 -0.98 23.74 -2.70
C LEU A 269 -1.49 22.30 -2.85
N ALA A 270 -2.27 21.81 -1.88
CA ALA A 270 -2.85 20.47 -1.91
C ALA A 270 -3.88 20.32 -3.04
N LYS A 271 -4.76 21.33 -3.21
CA LYS A 271 -5.75 21.38 -4.29
C LYS A 271 -5.06 21.43 -5.65
N PHE A 272 -4.00 22.22 -5.78
CA PHE A 272 -3.28 22.33 -7.04
C PHE A 272 -2.59 21.03 -7.42
N ALA A 273 -1.92 20.39 -6.47
CA ALA A 273 -1.24 19.13 -6.73
C ALA A 273 -2.20 18.04 -7.21
N SER A 274 -3.46 18.03 -6.75
CA SER A 274 -4.45 17.04 -7.18
C SER A 274 -4.90 17.21 -8.64
N TRP A 275 -4.74 18.40 -9.23
CA TRP A 275 -5.03 18.62 -10.64
C TRP A 275 -4.11 17.83 -11.55
N ASP A 276 -4.71 17.19 -12.54
CA ASP A 276 -4.01 16.57 -13.67
C ASP A 276 -3.97 17.59 -14.81
N ILE A 277 -2.92 18.40 -14.86
CA ILE A 277 -2.74 19.45 -15.87
C ILE A 277 -1.96 18.85 -17.04
N ARG A 278 -2.59 18.78 -18.20
CA ARG A 278 -1.99 18.24 -19.43
C ARG A 278 -1.68 19.32 -20.45
N SER A 279 -2.51 20.37 -20.50
CA SER A 279 -2.35 21.47 -21.43
C SER A 279 -2.48 22.82 -20.74
N ILE A 280 -1.78 23.82 -21.27
CA ILE A 280 -1.85 25.21 -20.81
C ILE A 280 -2.13 26.10 -22.01
N ILE A 281 -3.28 26.77 -21.97
CA ILE A 281 -3.70 27.80 -22.92
C ILE A 281 -3.28 29.16 -22.34
N ILE A 282 -2.38 29.84 -23.01
CA ILE A 282 -1.79 31.08 -22.53
C ILE A 282 -2.47 32.24 -23.24
N ASP A 283 -3.03 33.17 -22.47
CA ASP A 283 -3.35 34.51 -22.97
C ASP A 283 -2.02 35.25 -23.17
N ALA A 284 -1.51 35.15 -24.40
CA ALA A 284 -0.16 35.57 -24.70
C ALA A 284 -0.04 37.09 -24.69
N ASN A 285 -1.12 37.83 -24.97
CA ASN A 285 -1.08 39.29 -24.85
C ASN A 285 -0.84 39.72 -23.40
N ASN A 286 -1.44 39.03 -22.43
CA ASN A 286 -1.30 39.37 -21.01
C ASN A 286 0.17 39.30 -20.55
N LEU A 287 0.91 38.29 -21.02
CA LEU A 287 2.33 38.11 -20.72
C LEU A 287 3.28 38.99 -21.55
N CYS A 288 2.77 39.75 -22.53
CA CYS A 288 3.57 40.71 -23.28
C CYS A 288 3.72 42.07 -22.56
N TYR A 289 3.15 42.23 -21.36
CA TYR A 289 3.21 43.48 -20.60
C TYR A 289 3.63 43.27 -19.15
N GLU A 290 4.32 44.25 -18.60
CA GLU A 290 4.50 44.45 -17.16
C GLU A 290 3.92 45.81 -16.79
N GLY A 291 2.77 45.82 -16.12
CA GLY A 291 1.96 47.03 -15.96
C GLY A 291 1.57 47.61 -17.32
N ASN A 292 2.01 48.83 -17.61
CA ASN A 292 1.74 49.52 -18.89
C ASN A 292 2.88 49.37 -19.91
N SER A 293 3.99 48.74 -19.54
CA SER A 293 5.18 48.61 -20.39
C SER A 293 5.09 47.37 -21.25
N PHE A 294 5.25 47.53 -22.56
CA PHE A 294 5.28 46.41 -23.50
C PHE A 294 6.66 45.74 -23.50
N LEU A 295 6.70 44.47 -23.08
CA LEU A 295 7.89 43.63 -23.04
C LEU A 295 8.12 42.86 -24.36
N GLY A 296 7.19 42.96 -25.31
CA GLY A 296 7.20 42.12 -26.49
C GLY A 296 7.09 40.64 -26.12
N LEU A 297 7.87 39.79 -26.80
CA LEU A 297 7.85 38.35 -26.60
C LEU A 297 8.85 37.84 -25.55
N LEU A 298 9.60 38.72 -24.87
CA LEU A 298 10.70 38.34 -23.97
C LEU A 298 10.25 37.35 -22.88
N ALA A 299 9.16 37.71 -22.21
CA ALA A 299 8.59 36.91 -21.14
C ALA A 299 8.13 35.52 -21.63
N LEU A 300 7.37 35.49 -22.73
CA LEU A 300 6.91 34.25 -23.35
C LEU A 300 8.07 33.37 -23.84
N LYS A 301 9.13 33.97 -24.41
CA LYS A 301 10.31 33.23 -24.90
C LYS A 301 11.03 32.48 -23.78
N ALA A 302 11.07 33.05 -22.58
CA ALA A 302 11.65 32.38 -21.42
C ALA A 302 10.72 31.31 -20.84
N LEU A 303 9.41 31.59 -20.79
CA LEU A 303 8.44 30.74 -20.11
C LEU A 303 8.02 29.51 -20.92
N VAL A 304 7.78 29.67 -22.22
CA VAL A 304 7.23 28.61 -23.08
C VAL A 304 8.11 27.36 -23.11
N PRO A 305 9.45 27.44 -23.26
CA PRO A 305 10.30 26.26 -23.24
C PRO A 305 10.21 25.49 -21.91
N VAL A 306 10.07 26.19 -20.78
CA VAL A 306 9.93 25.57 -19.45
C VAL A 306 8.59 24.83 -19.35
N LEU A 307 7.50 25.46 -19.79
CA LEU A 307 6.17 24.84 -19.77
C LEU A 307 6.08 23.66 -20.74
N ALA A 308 6.64 23.79 -21.94
CA ALA A 308 6.58 22.78 -22.99
C ALA A 308 7.32 21.47 -22.65
N GLN A 309 8.21 21.48 -21.65
CA GLN A 309 8.84 20.25 -21.14
C GLN A 309 7.82 19.29 -20.51
N LYS A 310 6.69 19.82 -20.00
CA LYS A 310 5.73 19.04 -19.22
C LYS A 310 4.29 19.15 -19.73
N TYR A 311 3.95 20.23 -20.43
CA TYR A 311 2.58 20.55 -20.83
C TYR A 311 2.48 20.78 -22.33
N ALA A 312 1.33 20.42 -22.92
CA ALA A 312 0.99 20.90 -24.25
C ALA A 312 0.64 22.40 -24.16
N VAL A 313 1.45 23.26 -24.78
CA VAL A 313 1.29 24.72 -24.69
C VAL A 313 0.59 25.25 -25.94
N THR A 314 -0.42 26.11 -25.74
CA THR A 314 -1.06 26.87 -26.81
C THR A 314 -1.03 28.35 -26.46
N LEU A 315 -0.43 29.18 -27.30
CA LEU A 315 -0.41 30.64 -27.18
C LEU A 315 -1.57 31.22 -28.00
N VAL A 316 -2.36 32.07 -27.37
CA VAL A 316 -3.43 32.81 -28.05
C VAL A 316 -3.12 34.30 -27.98
N PHE A 317 -2.96 34.92 -29.15
CA PHE A 317 -2.77 36.35 -29.29
C PHE A 317 -3.99 37.03 -29.88
N ASP A 318 -4.18 38.30 -29.53
CA ASP A 318 -5.13 39.18 -30.19
C ASP A 318 -4.54 39.62 -31.54
N ALA A 319 -5.41 39.97 -32.48
CA ALA A 319 -5.05 40.46 -33.79
C ALA A 319 -4.09 41.68 -33.73
N THR A 320 -4.13 42.48 -32.67
CA THR A 320 -3.27 43.67 -32.54
C THR A 320 -1.78 43.35 -32.38
N ILE A 321 -1.41 42.12 -31.98
CA ILE A 321 -0.02 41.74 -31.74
C ILE A 321 0.85 41.90 -32.99
N ARG A 322 0.29 41.60 -34.18
CA ARG A 322 0.96 41.69 -35.48
C ARG A 322 1.56 43.08 -35.70
N ARG A 323 0.74 44.10 -35.46
CA ARG A 323 1.12 45.51 -35.61
C ARG A 323 2.13 45.93 -34.55
N LYS A 324 2.00 45.44 -33.31
CA LYS A 324 2.91 45.81 -32.21
C LYS A 324 4.31 45.23 -32.39
N LEU A 325 4.41 44.03 -32.93
CA LEU A 325 5.68 43.35 -33.17
C LEU A 325 6.26 43.60 -34.56
N GLY A 326 5.45 44.07 -35.52
CA GLY A 326 5.85 44.17 -36.93
C GLY A 326 6.09 42.81 -37.57
N MET A 327 5.42 41.76 -37.11
CA MET A 327 5.65 40.36 -37.48
C MET A 327 4.40 39.72 -38.09
N SER A 328 4.59 38.80 -39.04
CA SER A 328 3.50 37.95 -39.56
C SER A 328 3.18 36.80 -38.61
N ASP A 329 2.04 36.14 -38.80
CA ASP A 329 1.62 34.97 -38.02
C ASP A 329 2.68 33.86 -38.06
N ARG A 330 3.32 33.69 -39.23
CA ARG A 330 4.39 32.71 -39.42
C ARG A 330 5.64 33.08 -38.63
N ASP A 331 6.00 34.36 -38.59
CA ASP A 331 7.16 34.84 -37.85
C ASP A 331 6.95 34.66 -36.34
N ILE A 332 5.77 35.03 -35.84
CA ILE A 332 5.41 34.87 -34.43
C ILE A 332 5.36 33.37 -34.07
N GLY A 333 4.75 32.53 -34.92
CA GLY A 333 4.73 31.09 -34.74
C GLY A 333 6.12 30.46 -34.71
N GLY A 334 7.03 30.93 -35.58
CA GLY A 334 8.40 30.44 -35.66
C GLY A 334 9.26 30.69 -34.43
N VAL A 335 8.88 31.66 -33.58
CA VAL A 335 9.59 31.96 -32.32
C VAL A 335 9.38 30.88 -31.26
N PHE A 336 8.23 30.20 -31.26
CA PHE A 336 7.81 29.34 -30.16
C PHE A 336 7.80 27.86 -30.55
N LEU A 337 9.00 27.27 -30.64
CA LEU A 337 9.14 25.83 -30.84
C LEU A 337 8.56 25.07 -29.64
N GLY A 338 7.70 24.09 -29.91
CA GLY A 338 7.03 23.30 -28.86
C GLY A 338 5.71 23.88 -28.35
N ALA A 339 5.25 25.01 -28.87
CA ALA A 339 3.91 25.53 -28.62
C ALA A 339 3.10 25.71 -29.90
N ARG A 340 1.78 25.55 -29.81
CA ARG A 340 0.87 25.96 -30.88
C ARG A 340 0.58 27.45 -30.74
N VAL A 341 0.72 28.22 -31.81
CA VAL A 341 0.42 29.65 -31.79
C VAL A 341 -0.85 29.90 -32.59
N HIS A 342 -1.80 30.58 -31.96
CA HIS A 342 -3.04 31.03 -32.59
C HIS A 342 -3.15 32.55 -32.46
N ILE A 343 -3.35 33.24 -33.58
CA ILE A 343 -3.60 34.67 -33.59
C ILE A 343 -5.03 34.89 -34.07
N VAL A 344 -5.85 35.45 -33.19
CA VAL A 344 -7.28 35.64 -33.43
C VAL A 344 -7.51 36.57 -34.63
N ALA A 345 -8.63 36.36 -35.33
CA ALA A 345 -9.05 37.20 -36.43
C ALA A 345 -9.34 38.64 -35.98
N SER A 346 -9.14 39.61 -36.87
CA SER A 346 -9.41 41.03 -36.58
C SER A 346 -10.86 41.23 -36.08
N MET A 347 -11.03 42.11 -35.09
CA MET A 347 -12.31 42.46 -34.43
C MET A 347 -12.88 41.41 -33.46
N ARG A 348 -12.21 40.28 -33.22
CA ARG A 348 -12.56 39.36 -32.13
C ARG A 348 -11.59 39.52 -30.96
N LYS A 349 -12.12 39.48 -29.73
CA LYS A 349 -11.29 39.49 -28.51
C LYS A 349 -10.64 38.12 -28.30
N ALA A 350 -9.39 38.10 -27.82
CA ALA A 350 -8.69 36.87 -27.52
C ALA A 350 -9.34 36.10 -26.36
N ASP A 351 -9.95 36.80 -25.41
CA ASP A 351 -10.52 36.28 -24.16
C ASP A 351 -11.47 35.09 -24.38
N GLU A 352 -12.46 35.23 -25.28
CA GLU A 352 -13.40 34.17 -25.61
C GLU A 352 -12.72 32.96 -26.26
N THR A 353 -11.69 33.21 -27.08
CA THR A 353 -10.94 32.15 -27.77
C THR A 353 -10.06 31.37 -26.80
N VAL A 354 -9.41 32.06 -25.85
CA VAL A 354 -8.62 31.45 -24.77
C VAL A 354 -9.50 30.52 -23.93
N LEU A 355 -10.67 30.98 -23.51
CA LEU A 355 -11.58 30.19 -22.68
C LEU A 355 -12.18 29.02 -23.45
N SER A 356 -12.57 29.23 -24.72
CA SER A 356 -13.15 28.16 -25.55
C SER A 356 -12.11 27.08 -25.88
N ALA A 357 -10.85 27.46 -26.09
CA ALA A 357 -9.76 26.50 -26.31
C ALA A 357 -9.47 25.60 -25.09
N ALA A 358 -9.89 26.02 -23.89
CA ALA A 358 -9.78 25.23 -22.66
C ALA A 358 -11.09 24.50 -22.29
N GLU A 359 -12.14 24.61 -23.11
CA GLU A 359 -13.47 24.08 -22.81
C GLU A 359 -13.59 22.58 -23.13
N ASP A 360 -12.91 22.13 -24.18
CA ASP A 360 -13.00 20.75 -24.69
C ASP A 360 -12.31 19.70 -23.80
N ASP A 361 -11.44 20.12 -22.88
CA ASP A 361 -10.65 19.24 -22.02
C ASP A 361 -10.53 19.77 -20.58
N ASN A 362 -10.98 18.95 -19.63
CA ASN A 362 -10.94 19.26 -18.19
C ASN A 362 -9.50 19.31 -17.63
N HIS A 363 -8.51 18.81 -18.39
CA HIS A 363 -7.09 18.85 -18.05
C HIS A 363 -6.36 20.05 -18.66
N SER A 364 -7.09 20.96 -19.33
CA SER A 364 -6.56 22.18 -19.94
C SER A 364 -6.75 23.38 -19.01
N PHE A 365 -5.68 24.15 -18.79
CA PHE A 365 -5.69 25.30 -17.87
C PHE A 365 -5.38 26.59 -18.61
N VAL A 366 -5.98 27.70 -18.18
CA VAL A 366 -5.74 29.02 -18.77
C VAL A 366 -4.69 29.76 -17.96
N LEU A 367 -3.68 30.34 -18.59
CA LEU A 367 -2.72 31.25 -17.93
C LEU A 367 -3.03 32.69 -18.31
N SER A 368 -3.60 33.46 -17.37
CA SER A 368 -3.87 34.90 -17.52
C SER A 368 -4.08 35.54 -16.15
N ASN A 369 -3.75 36.84 -16.02
CA ASN A 369 -4.15 37.63 -14.85
C ASN A 369 -5.54 38.25 -14.99
N ASP A 370 -6.18 38.14 -16.16
CA ASP A 370 -7.58 38.50 -16.30
C ASP A 370 -8.46 37.55 -15.47
N ARG A 371 -9.50 38.10 -14.86
CA ARG A 371 -10.52 37.35 -14.14
C ARG A 371 -11.62 36.83 -15.05
N PHE A 372 -11.68 37.29 -16.30
CA PHE A 372 -12.71 36.94 -17.28
C PHE A 372 -14.12 37.13 -16.69
N ALA A 373 -14.33 38.25 -16.00
CA ALA A 373 -15.58 38.52 -15.27
C ALA A 373 -16.82 38.55 -16.18
N ASP A 374 -16.61 38.82 -17.47
CA ASP A 374 -17.65 38.84 -18.50
C ASP A 374 -18.07 37.44 -18.99
N TYR A 375 -17.32 36.38 -18.62
CA TYR A 375 -17.54 34.99 -19.06
C TYR A 375 -17.69 34.00 -17.88
N PRO A 376 -18.54 34.28 -16.86
CA PRO A 376 -18.68 33.42 -15.69
C PRO A 376 -19.27 32.04 -16.03
N GLU A 377 -19.89 31.89 -17.20
CA GLU A 377 -20.49 30.64 -17.65
C GLU A 377 -19.47 29.61 -18.15
N LYS A 378 -18.28 30.04 -18.57
CA LYS A 378 -17.22 29.18 -19.13
C LYS A 378 -16.65 28.22 -18.08
N LEU A 379 -16.44 26.97 -18.48
CA LEU A 379 -16.01 25.89 -17.57
C LEU A 379 -14.67 26.21 -16.87
N ALA A 380 -13.69 26.75 -17.60
CA ALA A 380 -12.40 27.11 -17.01
C ALA A 380 -12.52 28.14 -15.87
N VAL A 381 -13.50 29.06 -15.96
CA VAL A 381 -13.78 30.05 -14.91
C VAL A 381 -14.51 29.38 -13.74
N LYS A 382 -15.59 28.63 -13.99
CA LYS A 382 -16.39 27.95 -12.96
C LYS A 382 -15.59 26.97 -12.12
N GLU A 383 -14.69 26.23 -12.75
CA GLU A 383 -13.89 25.18 -12.10
C GLU A 383 -12.60 25.74 -11.49
N GLY A 384 -12.31 27.03 -11.69
CA GLY A 384 -11.10 27.68 -11.20
C GLY A 384 -9.83 27.19 -11.89
N ARG A 385 -9.90 26.84 -13.17
CA ARG A 385 -8.77 26.41 -14.01
C ARG A 385 -7.98 27.59 -14.62
N ILE A 386 -7.97 28.72 -13.93
CA ILE A 386 -7.21 29.91 -14.33
C ILE A 386 -5.99 30.03 -13.42
N LEU A 387 -4.82 29.92 -14.04
CA LEU A 387 -3.51 30.13 -13.46
C LEU A 387 -3.10 31.59 -13.64
N ARG A 388 -2.45 32.14 -12.63
CA ARG A 388 -1.95 33.52 -12.65
C ARG A 388 -0.44 33.55 -12.76
N HIS A 389 0.07 34.69 -13.20
CA HIS A 389 1.50 34.90 -13.26
C HIS A 389 1.87 36.24 -12.65
N GLU A 390 3.08 36.33 -12.12
CA GLU A 390 3.64 37.59 -11.65
C GLU A 390 4.93 37.85 -12.43
N ILE A 391 5.01 39.01 -13.09
CA ILE A 391 6.25 39.48 -13.69
C ILE A 391 6.88 40.45 -12.70
N VAL A 392 8.06 40.08 -12.21
CA VAL A 392 8.96 40.96 -11.46
C VAL A 392 10.26 40.97 -12.24
N SER A 393 10.35 41.87 -13.21
CA SER A 393 11.45 41.90 -14.17
C SER A 393 12.81 41.77 -13.47
N PRO A 394 13.68 40.84 -13.91
CA PRO A 394 13.64 40.05 -15.16
C PRO A 394 13.01 38.65 -15.02
N VAL A 395 12.11 38.40 -14.08
CA VAL A 395 11.60 37.05 -13.77
C VAL A 395 10.08 36.98 -13.86
N ILE A 396 9.58 35.86 -14.39
CA ILE A 396 8.15 35.51 -14.35
C ILE A 396 7.97 34.37 -13.38
N TYR A 397 6.96 34.48 -12.52
CA TYR A 397 6.57 33.47 -11.57
C TYR A 397 5.18 32.92 -11.91
N ILE A 398 5.03 31.60 -11.86
CA ILE A 398 3.74 30.93 -11.76
C ILE A 398 3.79 30.10 -10.48
N HIS A 399 3.30 30.69 -9.39
CA HIS A 399 3.46 30.14 -8.04
C HIS A 399 2.79 28.79 -7.89
N GLU A 400 1.63 28.61 -8.50
CA GLU A 400 0.88 27.36 -8.47
C GLU A 400 1.68 26.22 -9.12
N LEU A 401 2.33 26.50 -10.26
CA LEU A 401 3.17 25.53 -10.97
C LEU A 401 4.59 25.43 -10.40
N GLN A 402 4.99 26.30 -9.48
CA GLN A 402 6.36 26.45 -8.97
C GLN A 402 7.38 26.66 -10.08
N ILE A 403 7.02 27.51 -11.04
CA ILE A 403 7.88 27.87 -12.17
C ILE A 403 8.35 29.29 -11.99
N ASP A 404 9.66 29.48 -12.09
CA ASP A 404 10.30 30.77 -12.31
C ASP A 404 11.08 30.74 -13.64
N ALA A 405 10.86 31.75 -14.47
CA ALA A 405 11.52 31.88 -15.77
C ALA A 405 12.16 33.26 -15.90
N LYS A 406 13.48 33.30 -16.09
CA LYS A 406 14.26 34.54 -16.24
C LYS A 406 14.33 34.94 -17.71
N PHE A 407 14.08 36.21 -18.02
CA PHE A 407 14.18 36.78 -19.36
C PHE A 407 15.14 37.98 -19.38
N GLY A 408 16.03 38.05 -20.36
CA GLY A 408 16.95 39.17 -20.51
C GLY A 408 16.25 40.40 -21.09
N CYS A 409 16.67 41.60 -20.67
CA CYS A 409 16.34 42.84 -21.36
C CYS A 409 17.26 42.94 -22.58
N GLU A 410 16.84 42.40 -23.73
CA GLU A 410 17.47 42.80 -24.99
C GLU A 410 17.02 44.24 -25.27
N SER A 411 17.97 45.17 -25.24
CA SER A 411 17.70 46.56 -25.64
C SER A 411 17.08 46.53 -27.04
N LEU A 412 15.82 46.96 -27.15
CA LEU A 412 15.21 47.33 -28.43
C LEU A 412 16.02 48.49 -28.99
N ALA A 413 17.09 48.17 -29.71
CA ALA A 413 17.84 49.11 -30.50
C ALA A 413 16.86 49.73 -31.50
N GLN A 414 16.73 51.06 -31.39
CA GLN A 414 15.92 51.89 -32.26
C GLN A 414 16.32 51.65 -33.72
N GLY A 415 15.53 50.86 -34.44
CA GLY A 415 15.52 50.84 -35.90
C GLY A 415 14.61 51.95 -36.41
N GLY A 416 15.07 53.19 -36.30
CA GLY A 416 14.41 54.38 -36.83
C GLY A 416 15.37 55.17 -37.72
N SER A 417 15.28 54.88 -39.03
CA SER A 417 15.54 55.78 -40.16
C SER A 417 16.85 56.57 -40.23
N ALA A 418 17.71 56.15 -41.17
CA ALA A 418 18.15 57.01 -42.28
C ALA A 418 18.35 56.13 -43.53
#